data_AF-A0A8X6HK78-F1
#
_entry.id   AF-A0A8X6HK78-F1
#
_cell.length_a   1.000
_cell.length_b   1.000
_cell.length_c   1.000
_cell.angle_alpha   90.00
_cell.angle_beta   90.00
_cell.angle_gamma   90.00
#
_symmetry.space_group_name_H-M   'P 1'
#
loop_
_entity.id
_entity.type
_entity.pdbx_description
1 polymer ?
#
loop_
_entity_poly.entity_id
_entity_poly.type
_entity_poly.pdbx_seq_one_letter_code
_entity_poly.pdbx_strand_id
1 'polypeptide(L)'
;MSHSWEFPVYHVGFNKHVETLTPSQQTFPFLVHQWLLNRQHAVILVAGGPGSRKTFTVTSCLDRISVPQLRMAPTAGVAQSIGGQTIHSALKLSWTPGSVLHTLEKKLQHETDEAVYLEKSAVLLETFDCPRMPDIVVVDEIGMVSFWFAHCIIQNFSTSRNPFYL
;
A
#
# COMPACT_ATOMS: atom_id res chain seq x y z
N MET A 1 14.06 22.45 25.53
CA MET A 1 12.82 21.96 26.19
C MET A 1 12.22 20.90 25.29
N SER A 2 12.26 19.65 25.73
CA SER A 2 11.84 18.48 24.94
C SER A 2 10.33 18.43 24.86
N HIS A 3 9.77 18.58 23.67
CA HIS A 3 8.40 18.13 23.39
C HIS A 3 8.40 16.60 23.37
N SER A 4 8.34 15.99 24.56
CA SER A 4 7.91 14.61 24.72
C SER A 4 6.43 14.59 24.36
N TRP A 5 6.15 14.38 23.08
CA TRP A 5 4.85 13.90 22.64
C TRP A 5 4.61 12.60 23.39
N GLU A 6 3.73 12.63 24.39
CA GLU A 6 3.23 11.44 25.06
C GLU A 6 2.43 10.65 24.03
N PHE A 7 3.13 9.80 23.29
CA PHE A 7 2.47 8.81 22.43
C PHE A 7 1.64 7.91 23.32
N PRO A 8 0.35 7.67 23.02
CA PRO A 8 -0.38 6.61 23.70
C PRO A 8 0.44 5.34 23.54
N VAL A 9 0.80 4.75 24.67
CA VAL A 9 1.70 3.61 24.77
C VAL A 9 0.99 2.42 24.09
N TYR A 10 1.16 2.26 22.78
CA TYR A 10 0.67 1.10 22.01
C TYR A 10 1.46 -0.20 22.34
N HIS A 11 2.20 -0.21 23.46
CA HIS A 11 3.32 -1.13 23.73
C HIS A 11 2.89 -2.57 24.04
N VAL A 12 1.60 -2.87 24.22
CA VAL A 12 1.19 -4.20 24.66
C VAL A 12 0.71 -5.06 23.49
N GLY A 13 1.41 -6.18 23.26
CA GLY A 13 0.94 -7.35 22.51
C GLY A 13 1.45 -7.54 21.08
N PHE A 14 2.41 -6.74 20.58
CA PHE A 14 2.80 -6.80 19.15
C PHE A 14 3.47 -8.13 18.79
N ASN A 15 4.23 -8.74 19.71
CA ASN A 15 4.74 -10.10 19.64
C ASN A 15 5.23 -10.56 21.03
N LYS A 16 5.20 -11.87 21.32
CA LYS A 16 5.91 -12.46 22.48
C LYS A 16 7.43 -12.23 22.50
N HIS A 17 8.02 -11.80 21.37
CA HIS A 17 9.46 -11.56 21.20
C HIS A 17 9.82 -10.08 20.97
N VAL A 18 8.86 -9.16 21.05
CA VAL A 18 9.11 -7.71 20.90
C VAL A 18 8.36 -7.00 22.01
N GLU A 19 9.08 -6.63 23.07
CA GLU A 19 8.50 -5.98 24.25
C GLU A 19 7.98 -4.57 23.93
N THR A 20 8.64 -3.83 23.02
CA THR A 20 8.23 -2.47 22.61
C THR A 20 8.61 -2.15 21.16
N LEU A 21 7.81 -1.31 20.48
CA LEU A 21 8.15 -0.70 19.19
C LEU A 21 9.09 0.49 19.41
N THR A 22 10.04 0.71 18.48
CA THR A 22 10.86 1.94 18.50
C THR A 22 9.99 3.18 18.28
N PRO A 23 10.42 4.39 18.69
CA PRO A 23 9.65 5.61 18.44
C PRO A 23 9.25 5.81 16.97
N SER A 24 10.14 5.47 16.03
CA SER A 24 9.85 5.52 14.59
C SER A 24 8.80 4.50 14.14
N GLN A 25 8.77 3.32 14.76
CA GLN A 25 7.77 2.29 14.50
C GLN A 25 6.40 2.64 15.11
N GLN A 26 6.36 3.44 16.18
CA GLN A 26 5.12 3.92 16.81
C GLN A 26 4.37 4.96 15.97
N THR A 27 5.08 5.67 15.09
CA THR A 27 4.47 6.66 14.19
C THR A 27 3.38 6.04 13.33
N PHE A 28 3.58 4.82 12.82
CA PHE A 28 2.58 4.17 11.95
C PHE A 28 1.27 3.83 12.70
N PRO A 29 1.29 3.12 13.84
CA PRO A 29 0.10 2.94 14.68
C PRO A 29 -0.61 4.23 15.05
N PHE A 30 0.15 5.30 15.36
CA PHE A 30 -0.44 6.61 15.63
C PHE A 30 -1.17 7.17 14.41
N LEU A 31 -0.57 7.14 13.22
CA LEU A 31 -1.20 7.61 11.99
C LEU A 31 -2.47 6.81 11.66
N VAL A 32 -2.43 5.48 11.85
CA VAL A 32 -3.61 4.61 11.68
C VAL A 32 -4.71 4.99 12.67
N HIS A 33 -4.36 5.23 13.94
CA HIS A 33 -5.33 5.66 14.96
C HIS A 33 -5.96 7.02 14.60
N GLN A 34 -5.14 8.00 14.20
CA GLN A 34 -5.64 9.31 13.75
C GLN A 34 -6.57 9.17 12.54
N TRP A 35 -6.21 8.31 11.58
CA TRP A 35 -7.06 8.03 10.42
C TRP A 35 -8.38 7.34 10.79
N LEU A 36 -8.38 6.45 11.79
CA LEU A 36 -9.61 5.82 12.30
C LEU A 36 -10.54 6.85 12.96
N LEU A 37 -9.99 7.86 13.64
CA LEU A 37 -10.76 8.94 14.25
C LEU A 37 -11.27 9.95 13.21
N ASN A 38 -10.52 10.18 12.13
CA ASN A 38 -10.86 11.12 11.06
C ASN A 38 -10.47 10.54 9.70
N ARG A 39 -11.43 9.88 9.03
CA ARG A 39 -11.20 9.14 7.78
C ARG A 39 -10.98 10.05 6.58
N GLN A 40 -9.77 10.59 6.46
CA GLN A 40 -9.33 11.37 5.30
C GLN A 40 -8.54 10.53 4.31
N HIS A 41 -8.41 11.02 3.07
CA HIS A 41 -7.52 10.40 2.09
C HIS A 41 -6.08 10.64 2.52
N ALA A 42 -5.31 9.55 2.66
CA ALA A 42 -3.93 9.60 3.09
C ALA A 42 -3.11 8.57 2.32
N VAL A 43 -1.93 8.98 1.86
CA VAL A 43 -0.90 8.09 1.32
C VAL A 43 0.26 8.10 2.31
N ILE A 44 0.59 6.93 2.86
CA ILE A 44 1.65 6.78 3.85
C ILE A 44 2.75 5.91 3.25
N LEU A 45 3.94 6.48 3.08
CA LEU A 45 5.13 5.73 2.70
C LEU A 45 5.90 5.30 3.94
N VAL A 46 6.03 3.99 4.16
CA VAL A 46 6.85 3.43 5.23
C VAL A 46 8.16 2.91 4.64
N ALA A 47 9.25 3.64 4.89
CA ALA A 47 10.57 3.33 4.34
C ALA A 47 11.60 3.07 5.45
N GLY A 48 12.72 2.42 5.08
CA GLY A 48 13.80 2.06 6.01
C GLY A 48 14.65 0.91 5.47
N GLY A 49 15.87 0.75 6.02
CA GLY A 49 16.82 -0.26 5.55
C GLY A 49 16.37 -1.71 5.72
N PRO A 50 17.12 -2.67 5.14
CA PRO A 50 16.91 -4.10 5.39
C PRO A 50 16.93 -4.41 6.90
N GLY A 51 16.07 -5.32 7.36
CA GLY A 51 16.01 -5.72 8.77
C GLY A 51 15.31 -4.75 9.72
N SER A 52 14.83 -3.59 9.26
CA SER A 52 14.12 -2.60 10.12
C SER A 52 12.69 -3.00 10.51
N ARG A 53 12.24 -4.20 10.10
CA ARG A 53 10.93 -4.79 10.45
C ARG A 53 9.72 -3.96 10.02
N LYS A 54 9.81 -3.25 8.88
CA LYS A 54 8.70 -2.46 8.30
C LYS A 54 7.44 -3.28 8.10
N THR A 55 7.56 -4.36 7.30
CA THR A 55 6.47 -5.29 7.01
C THR A 55 5.81 -5.77 8.29
N PHE A 56 6.60 -6.26 9.24
CA PHE A 56 6.10 -6.72 10.53
C PHE A 56 5.35 -5.64 11.31
N THR A 57 5.88 -4.41 11.37
CA THR A 57 5.25 -3.28 12.08
C THR A 57 3.90 -2.94 11.45
N VAL A 58 3.85 -2.84 10.13
CA VAL A 58 2.63 -2.50 9.38
C VAL A 58 1.59 -3.60 9.52
N THR A 59 1.94 -4.86 9.21
CA THR A 59 0.98 -5.97 9.24
C THR A 59 0.45 -6.23 10.64
N SER A 60 1.32 -6.27 11.66
CA SER A 60 0.89 -6.51 13.05
C SER A 60 -0.01 -5.41 13.59
N CYS A 61 0.19 -4.15 13.15
CA CYS A 61 -0.71 -3.05 13.49
C CYS A 61 -2.07 -3.22 12.81
N LEU A 62 -2.06 -3.54 11.52
CA LEU A 62 -3.26 -3.66 10.71
C LEU A 62 -4.07 -4.94 10.99
N ASP A 63 -3.45 -6.00 11.52
CA ASP A 63 -4.14 -7.22 11.96
C ASP A 63 -5.06 -6.98 13.16
N ARG A 64 -4.88 -5.87 13.88
CA ARG A 64 -5.69 -5.50 15.05
C ARG A 64 -6.89 -4.63 14.74
N ILE A 65 -7.01 -4.13 13.51
CA ILE A 65 -8.08 -3.23 13.12
C ILE A 65 -9.10 -3.99 12.26
N SER A 66 -10.37 -3.86 12.61
CA SER A 66 -11.48 -4.51 11.89
C SER A 66 -12.00 -3.61 10.76
N VAL A 67 -11.12 -3.24 9.85
CA VAL A 67 -11.41 -2.40 8.68
C VAL A 67 -11.08 -3.19 7.41
N PRO A 68 -11.90 -3.13 6.34
CA PRO A 68 -11.61 -3.80 5.07
C PRO A 68 -10.25 -3.38 4.52
N GLN A 69 -9.38 -4.38 4.30
CA GLN A 69 -8.01 -4.18 3.85
C GLN A 69 -7.75 -4.98 2.58
N LEU A 70 -7.03 -4.38 1.63
CA LEU A 70 -6.41 -5.08 0.52
C LEU A 70 -4.90 -5.02 0.68
N ARG A 71 -4.26 -6.18 0.79
CA ARG A 71 -2.80 -6.31 0.93
C ARG A 71 -2.23 -6.90 -0.34
N MET A 72 -1.27 -6.21 -0.92
CA MET A 72 -0.66 -6.56 -2.19
C MET A 72 0.85 -6.54 -2.10
N ALA A 73 1.50 -7.34 -2.95
CA ALA A 73 2.94 -7.32 -3.14
C ALA A 73 3.29 -7.68 -4.60
N PRO A 74 4.49 -7.31 -5.09
CA PRO A 74 4.90 -7.63 -6.46
C PRO A 74 5.17 -9.12 -6.68
N THR A 75 5.58 -9.85 -5.64
CA THR A 75 5.93 -11.28 -5.73
C THR A 75 5.04 -12.14 -4.84
N ALA A 76 4.84 -13.40 -5.24
CA ALA A 76 3.97 -14.33 -4.51
C ALA A 76 4.44 -14.62 -3.08
N GLY A 77 5.75 -14.76 -2.86
CA GLY A 77 6.31 -15.02 -1.53
C GLY A 77 6.06 -13.89 -0.54
N VAL A 78 6.23 -12.63 -0.98
CA VAL A 78 5.94 -11.45 -0.15
C VAL A 78 4.43 -11.29 0.05
N ALA A 79 3.63 -11.52 -0.99
CA ALA A 79 2.18 -11.48 -0.87
C ALA A 79 1.68 -12.47 0.18
N GLN A 80 2.22 -13.68 0.19
CA GLN A 80 1.88 -14.70 1.18
C GLN A 80 2.27 -14.28 2.60
N SER A 81 3.45 -13.67 2.78
CA SER A 81 3.94 -13.28 4.11
C SER A 81 3.12 -12.18 4.78
N ILE A 82 2.44 -11.34 3.99
CA ILE A 82 1.53 -10.29 4.49
C ILE A 82 0.05 -10.73 4.56
N GLY A 83 -0.24 -12.00 4.23
CA GLY A 83 -1.61 -12.53 4.14
C GLY A 83 -2.42 -11.90 3.01
N GLY A 84 -1.74 -11.50 1.93
CA GLY A 84 -2.31 -10.78 0.79
C GLY A 84 -2.22 -11.56 -0.52
N GLN A 85 -2.29 -10.82 -1.62
CA GLN A 85 -2.21 -11.35 -2.98
C GLN A 85 -1.13 -10.63 -3.78
N THR A 86 -0.73 -11.18 -4.93
CA THR A 86 0.11 -10.40 -5.84
C THR A 86 -0.68 -9.21 -6.38
N ILE A 87 -0.02 -8.10 -6.74
CA ILE A 87 -0.68 -6.94 -7.36
C ILE A 87 -1.51 -7.39 -8.58
N HIS A 88 -0.97 -8.29 -9.39
CA HIS A 88 -1.65 -8.87 -10.55
C HIS A 88 -2.96 -9.57 -10.17
N SER A 89 -2.93 -10.47 -9.19
CA SER A 89 -4.12 -11.21 -8.75
C SER A 89 -5.16 -10.30 -8.09
N ALA A 90 -4.70 -9.36 -7.25
CA ALA A 90 -5.57 -8.46 -6.50
C ALA A 90 -6.35 -7.49 -7.38
N LEU A 91 -5.75 -7.05 -8.50
CA LEU A 91 -6.35 -6.13 -9.47
C LEU A 91 -6.87 -6.84 -10.73
N LYS A 92 -6.82 -8.18 -10.74
CA LYS A 92 -7.17 -9.07 -11.87
C LYS A 92 -6.51 -8.69 -13.20
N LEU A 93 -5.26 -8.26 -13.12
CA LEU A 93 -4.47 -7.89 -14.29
C LEU A 93 -3.90 -9.12 -14.97
N SER A 94 -4.12 -9.23 -16.28
CA SER A 94 -3.42 -10.22 -17.10
C SER A 94 -2.02 -9.74 -17.45
N TRP A 95 -1.05 -10.64 -17.37
CA TRP A 95 0.33 -10.43 -17.80
C TRP A 95 0.71 -11.33 -18.99
N THR A 96 -0.28 -11.69 -19.82
CA THR A 96 -0.03 -12.44 -21.05
C THR A 96 0.39 -11.52 -22.20
N PRO A 97 1.11 -12.02 -23.22
CA PRO A 97 1.35 -11.26 -24.45
C PRO A 97 0.06 -10.68 -25.02
N GLY A 98 0.08 -9.39 -25.37
CA GLY A 98 -1.09 -8.66 -25.88
C GLY A 98 -1.99 -8.04 -24.80
N SER A 99 -1.80 -8.35 -23.52
CA SER A 99 -2.47 -7.61 -22.44
C SER A 99 -2.01 -6.15 -22.37
N VAL A 100 -2.85 -5.28 -21.79
CA VAL A 100 -2.54 -3.86 -21.57
C VAL A 100 -1.28 -3.72 -20.71
N LEU A 101 -1.21 -4.44 -19.59
CA LEU A 101 -0.06 -4.39 -18.68
C LEU A 101 1.24 -4.80 -19.36
N HIS A 102 1.26 -5.94 -20.06
CA HIS A 102 2.45 -6.41 -20.80
C HIS A 102 2.90 -5.43 -21.88
N THR A 103 1.94 -4.77 -22.54
CA THR A 103 2.23 -3.75 -23.57
C THR A 103 2.84 -2.50 -22.94
N LEU A 104 2.31 -2.05 -21.80
CA LEU A 104 2.82 -0.88 -21.09
C LEU A 104 4.21 -1.13 -20.53
N GLU A 105 4.47 -2.28 -19.91
CA GLU A 105 5.82 -2.61 -19.42
C GLU A 105 6.87 -2.51 -20.51
N LYS A 106 6.60 -3.09 -21.70
CA LYS A 106 7.53 -2.99 -22.83
C LYS A 106 7.68 -1.57 -23.37
N LYS A 107 6.58 -0.81 -23.47
CA LYS A 107 6.61 0.56 -24.00
C LYS A 107 7.28 1.55 -23.06
N LEU A 108 7.14 1.35 -21.76
CA LEU A 108 7.59 2.26 -20.71
C LEU A 108 8.91 1.83 -20.07
N GLN A 109 9.48 0.67 -20.45
CA GLN A 109 10.73 0.14 -19.88
C GLN A 109 11.90 1.12 -19.91
N HIS A 110 11.96 1.96 -20.95
CA HIS A 110 13.03 2.94 -21.18
C HIS A 110 12.50 4.38 -21.18
N GLU A 111 11.23 4.58 -20.84
CA GLU A 111 10.64 5.92 -20.78
C GLU A 111 11.06 6.60 -19.48
N THR A 112 11.65 7.78 -19.59
CA THR A 112 12.11 8.56 -18.44
C THR A 112 11.32 9.85 -18.26
N ASP A 113 10.52 10.25 -19.26
CA ASP A 113 9.66 11.42 -19.15
C ASP A 113 8.40 11.08 -18.35
N GLU A 114 8.24 11.79 -17.23
CA GLU A 114 7.12 11.61 -16.31
C GLU A 114 5.76 11.87 -16.96
N ALA A 115 5.64 12.94 -17.73
CA ALA A 115 4.37 13.27 -18.38
C ALA A 115 3.97 12.13 -19.33
N VAL A 116 4.94 11.57 -20.05
CA VAL A 116 4.71 10.56 -21.07
C VAL A 116 4.32 9.21 -20.47
N TYR A 117 5.02 8.72 -19.44
CA TYR A 117 4.62 7.45 -18.82
C TYR A 117 3.31 7.58 -18.04
N LEU A 118 2.98 8.74 -17.45
CA LEU A 118 1.70 8.96 -16.76
C LEU A 118 0.54 8.97 -17.76
N GLU A 119 0.67 9.70 -18.87
CA GLU A 119 -0.33 9.73 -19.93
C GLU A 119 -0.56 8.32 -20.51
N LYS A 120 0.51 7.61 -20.89
CA LYS A 120 0.40 6.29 -21.50
C LYS A 120 -0.14 5.23 -20.54
N SER A 121 0.19 5.31 -19.24
CA SER A 121 -0.26 4.32 -18.25
C SER A 121 -1.70 4.52 -17.78
N ALA A 122 -2.32 5.68 -18.04
CA ALA A 122 -3.71 5.97 -17.64
C ALA A 122 -4.72 4.93 -18.15
N VAL A 123 -4.49 4.33 -19.33
CA VAL A 123 -5.32 3.25 -19.88
C VAL A 123 -5.44 2.04 -18.95
N LEU A 124 -4.46 1.84 -18.05
CA LEU A 124 -4.49 0.74 -17.09
C LEU A 124 -5.62 0.92 -16.05
N LEU A 125 -6.04 2.14 -15.75
CA LEU A 125 -7.12 2.41 -14.79
C LEU A 125 -8.45 1.79 -15.24
N GLU A 126 -8.69 1.71 -16.54
CA GLU A 126 -9.89 1.08 -17.12
C GLU A 126 -9.87 -0.45 -17.00
N THR A 127 -8.70 -1.04 -16.69
CA THR A 127 -8.50 -2.49 -16.60
C THR A 127 -8.52 -3.03 -15.19
N PHE A 128 -8.41 -2.17 -14.17
CA PHE A 128 -8.42 -2.60 -12.78
C PHE A 128 -9.82 -3.08 -12.39
N ASP A 129 -9.90 -4.32 -11.93
CA ASP A 129 -11.14 -4.89 -11.41
C ASP A 129 -10.96 -5.27 -9.94
N CYS A 130 -11.48 -4.42 -9.07
CA CYS A 130 -11.55 -4.62 -7.63
C CYS A 130 -13.00 -4.41 -7.16
N PRO A 131 -13.83 -5.48 -7.11
CA PRO A 131 -15.28 -5.36 -6.93
C PRO A 131 -15.70 -4.91 -5.52
N ARG A 132 -14.79 -5.00 -4.55
CA ARG A 132 -15.00 -4.48 -3.19
C ARG A 132 -13.89 -3.50 -2.88
N MET A 133 -14.20 -2.21 -2.95
CA MET A 133 -13.25 -1.16 -2.62
C MET A 133 -12.86 -1.26 -1.14
N PRO A 134 -11.59 -1.54 -0.84
CA PRO A 134 -11.10 -1.60 0.53
C PRO A 134 -10.99 -0.20 1.12
N ASP A 135 -11.02 -0.11 2.44
CA ASP A 135 -10.79 1.13 3.17
C ASP A 135 -9.28 1.44 3.29
N ILE A 136 -8.46 0.38 3.35
CA ILE A 136 -7.00 0.47 3.44
C ILE A 136 -6.38 -0.41 2.35
N VAL A 137 -5.46 0.18 1.59
CA VAL A 137 -4.65 -0.53 0.59
C VAL A 137 -3.20 -0.53 1.06
N VAL A 138 -2.60 -1.72 1.11
CA VAL A 138 -1.20 -1.91 1.46
C VAL A 138 -0.48 -2.50 0.25
N VAL A 139 0.64 -1.89 -0.14
CA VAL A 139 1.57 -2.45 -1.12
C VAL A 139 2.91 -2.63 -0.45
N ASP A 140 3.29 -3.88 -0.14
CA ASP A 140 4.62 -4.18 0.36
C ASP A 140 5.63 -4.29 -0.78
N GLU A 141 6.91 -4.05 -0.47
CA GLU A 141 8.00 -4.01 -1.45
C GLU A 141 7.71 -3.08 -2.65
N ILE A 142 7.10 -1.92 -2.38
CA ILE A 142 6.77 -0.90 -3.40
C ILE A 142 8.00 -0.45 -4.21
N GLY A 143 9.21 -0.57 -3.66
CA GLY A 143 10.45 -0.25 -4.38
C GLY A 143 10.76 -1.16 -5.56
N MET A 144 10.08 -2.30 -5.70
CA MET A 144 10.16 -3.18 -6.88
C MET A 144 9.10 -2.85 -7.94
N VAL A 145 8.16 -1.95 -7.64
CA VAL A 145 7.05 -1.60 -8.52
C VAL A 145 7.44 -0.33 -9.28
N SER A 146 7.27 -0.35 -10.61
CA SER A 146 7.50 0.83 -11.45
C SER A 146 6.64 2.00 -10.99
N PHE A 147 7.21 3.21 -11.00
CA PHE A 147 6.53 4.41 -10.50
C PHE A 147 5.16 4.64 -11.18
N TRP A 148 5.08 4.53 -12.51
CA TRP A 148 3.82 4.68 -13.25
C TRP A 148 2.75 3.69 -12.77
N PHE A 149 3.14 2.46 -12.43
CA PHE A 149 2.20 1.44 -11.97
C PHE A 149 1.73 1.73 -10.55
N ALA A 150 2.65 2.11 -9.66
CA ALA A 150 2.32 2.57 -8.31
C ALA A 150 1.38 3.80 -8.34
N HIS A 151 1.62 4.74 -9.26
CA HIS A 151 0.77 5.90 -9.47
C HIS A 151 -0.65 5.50 -9.89
N CYS A 152 -0.81 4.61 -10.88
CA CYS A 152 -2.12 4.10 -11.28
C CYS A 152 -2.87 3.44 -10.11
N ILE A 153 -2.17 2.64 -9.28
CA ILE A 153 -2.77 2.02 -8.10
C ILE A 153 -3.29 3.10 -7.13
N ILE A 154 -2.46 4.09 -6.80
CA ILE A 154 -2.86 5.19 -5.89
C ILE A 154 -4.06 5.95 -6.47
N GLN A 155 -4.03 6.30 -7.75
CA GLN A 155 -5.10 7.03 -8.42
C GLN A 155 -6.41 6.23 -8.42
N ASN A 156 -6.35 4.93 -8.74
CA ASN A 156 -7.52 4.07 -8.70
C ASN A 156 -8.21 4.11 -7.34
N PHE A 157 -7.47 3.94 -6.24
CA PHE A 157 -8.08 3.90 -4.90
C PHE A 157 -8.37 5.29 -4.30
N SER A 158 -7.74 6.35 -4.81
CA SER A 158 -7.98 7.72 -4.36
C SER A 158 -9.17 8.38 -5.07
N THR A 159 -9.39 8.04 -6.34
CA THR A 159 -10.47 8.61 -7.16
C THR A 159 -11.76 7.79 -7.08
N SER A 160 -11.68 6.47 -6.82
CA SER A 160 -12.84 5.57 -6.82
C SER A 160 -13.73 5.64 -5.57
N ARG A 161 -13.52 6.59 -4.65
CA ARG A 161 -14.54 6.89 -3.64
C ARG A 161 -15.69 7.67 -4.29
N ASN A 162 -16.66 6.87 -4.74
CA ASN A 162 -17.96 7.28 -5.21
C ASN A 162 -18.57 8.39 -4.32
N PRO A 163 -19.17 9.44 -4.91
CA PRO A 163 -19.90 10.52 -4.24
C PRO A 163 -21.24 10.09 -3.58
N PHE A 164 -21.42 8.80 -3.28
CA PHE A 164 -22.70 8.22 -2.84
C PHE A 164 -22.72 7.71 -1.39
N TYR A 165 -21.77 8.15 -0.56
CA TYR A 165 -21.93 8.07 0.90
C TYR A 165 -22.20 9.49 1.44
N LEU A 166 -23.46 9.89 1.34
CA LEU A 166 -24.12 10.91 2.16
C LEU A 166 -25.28 10.23 2.89
#